data_AF-A0A0J7JYV9-F1
#
_entry.id   AF-A0A0J7JYV9-F1
#
_cell.length_a   1.000
_cell.length_b   1.000
_cell.length_c   1.000
_cell.angle_alpha   90.00
_cell.angle_beta   90.00
_cell.angle_gamma   90.00
#
_symmetry.space_group_name_H-M   'P 1'
#
loop_
_entity.id
_entity.type
_entity.pdbx_description
1 polymer ?
#
loop_
_entity_poly.entity_id
_entity_poly.type
_entity_poly.pdbx_seq_one_letter_code
_entity_poly.pdbx_strand_id
1 'polypeptide(L)'
;MEASAAVDLAIGIERLNVFDNDEFDVMTQDVIDMSRIHIGKKKDKYKNANEMLNDKSEVKKSREIYEKYSIVDNYDDEYDDTYDSHNIRGNAPDDSTEIDARPFTIPRVLRAHDKSNVSSEDETEVEDEKPVQNDHFVQNPVELRAKVEQQRQPAREGKNARDVVGKSKGQGQNKDVLTNRHKKNVYKATQSNHNRRMGSQIKRRQGMVPS
;
A
#
# COMPACT_ATOMS: atom_id res chain seq x y z
N MET A 1 -34.22 33.20 1.94
CA MET A 1 -33.56 32.43 0.85
C MET A 1 -32.70 33.31 -0.06
N GLU A 2 -32.86 34.64 -0.05
CA GLU A 2 -32.07 35.56 -0.89
C GLU A 2 -30.60 35.72 -0.47
N ALA A 3 -30.31 35.66 0.84
CA ALA A 3 -28.95 35.82 1.35
C ALA A 3 -27.98 34.73 0.86
N SER A 4 -28.45 33.51 0.59
CA SER A 4 -27.61 32.44 0.06
C SER A 4 -27.29 32.61 -1.42
N ALA A 5 -28.22 33.17 -2.21
CA ALA A 5 -28.01 33.37 -3.65
C ALA A 5 -26.97 34.46 -3.94
N ALA A 6 -26.97 35.54 -3.14
CA ALA A 6 -25.98 36.62 -3.26
C ALA A 6 -24.56 36.17 -2.88
N VAL A 7 -24.44 35.29 -1.88
CA VAL A 7 -23.15 34.71 -1.46
C VAL A 7 -22.61 33.75 -2.52
N ASP A 8 -23.48 32.93 -3.13
CA ASP A 8 -23.12 31.99 -4.18
C ASP A 8 -22.61 32.71 -5.45
N LEU A 9 -23.24 33.82 -5.86
CA LEU A 9 -22.77 34.70 -6.94
C LEU A 9 -21.41 35.35 -6.64
N ALA A 10 -21.17 35.78 -5.41
CA ALA A 10 -19.91 36.40 -5.01
C ALA A 10 -18.73 35.41 -5.00
N ILE A 11 -18.99 34.11 -4.84
CA ILE A 11 -17.99 33.04 -4.87
C ILE A 11 -17.84 32.46 -6.29
N GLY A 12 -18.63 32.93 -7.26
CA GLY A 12 -18.66 32.40 -8.63
C GLY A 12 -19.20 30.98 -8.70
N ILE A 13 -19.98 30.57 -7.70
CA ILE A 13 -20.61 29.25 -7.64
C ILE A 13 -22.06 29.44 -8.05
N GLU A 14 -22.33 29.28 -9.34
CA GLU A 14 -23.70 29.18 -9.82
C GLU A 14 -24.24 27.78 -9.50
N ARG A 15 -25.41 27.70 -8.87
CA ARG A 15 -26.11 26.44 -8.65
C ARG A 15 -26.74 25.99 -9.96
N LEU A 16 -26.00 25.18 -10.70
CA LEU A 16 -26.46 24.65 -11.98
C LEU A 16 -27.62 23.66 -11.78
N ASN A 17 -28.77 23.97 -12.35
CA ASN A 17 -29.92 23.07 -12.50
C ASN A 17 -30.04 22.59 -13.95
N VAL A 18 -30.86 21.56 -14.15
CA VAL A 18 -31.10 20.92 -15.46
C VAL A 18 -31.85 21.83 -16.45
N PHE A 19 -32.39 22.98 -15.99
CA PHE A 19 -33.23 23.89 -16.76
C PHE A 19 -32.74 25.34 -16.63
N ASP A 20 -31.43 25.55 -16.72
CA ASP A 20 -30.83 26.89 -16.64
C ASP A 20 -30.75 27.58 -18.02
N ASN A 21 -31.44 27.05 -19.04
CA ASN A 21 -31.36 27.48 -20.44
C ASN A 21 -29.91 27.52 -20.95
N ASP A 22 -29.06 26.60 -20.46
CA ASP A 22 -27.71 26.44 -20.95
C ASP A 22 -27.69 25.61 -22.25
N GLU A 23 -26.50 25.45 -22.83
CA GLU A 23 -26.37 24.75 -24.11
C GLU A 23 -26.66 23.24 -24.04
N PHE A 24 -26.86 22.69 -22.83
CA PHE A 24 -27.17 21.28 -22.62
C PHE A 24 -28.62 21.05 -22.21
N ASP A 25 -29.46 22.08 -22.16
CA ASP A 25 -30.87 21.98 -21.78
C ASP A 25 -31.71 21.30 -22.87
N VAL A 26 -32.28 20.15 -22.50
CA VAL A 26 -33.05 19.25 -23.37
C VAL A 26 -34.36 19.86 -23.84
N MET A 27 -34.88 20.89 -23.16
CA MET A 27 -36.19 21.49 -23.47
C MET A 27 -36.09 22.77 -24.32
N THR A 28 -34.89 23.35 -24.46
CA THR A 28 -34.68 24.59 -25.22
C THR A 28 -33.95 24.38 -26.53
N GLN A 29 -33.06 23.38 -26.61
CA GLN A 29 -32.32 23.05 -27.83
C GLN A 29 -32.53 21.58 -28.20
N ASP A 30 -33.08 21.33 -29.40
CA ASP A 30 -33.27 19.98 -29.92
C ASP A 30 -31.93 19.32 -30.36
N VAL A 31 -30.89 20.11 -30.60
CA VAL A 31 -29.58 19.66 -31.09
C VAL A 31 -28.50 20.13 -30.13
N ILE A 32 -27.85 19.18 -29.46
CA ILE A 32 -26.80 19.45 -28.46
C ILE A 32 -25.42 19.15 -29.06
N ASP A 33 -24.44 20.03 -28.82
CA ASP A 33 -23.05 19.82 -29.24
C ASP A 33 -22.37 18.70 -28.43
N MET A 34 -22.29 17.52 -29.04
CA MET A 34 -21.73 16.32 -28.44
C MET A 34 -20.21 16.40 -28.21
N SER A 35 -19.50 17.37 -28.81
CA SER A 35 -18.04 17.47 -28.68
C SER A 35 -17.58 17.83 -27.27
N ARG A 36 -18.42 18.51 -26.51
CA ARG A 36 -18.17 18.92 -25.12
C ARG A 36 -18.70 17.92 -24.09
N ILE A 37 -19.54 16.98 -24.53
CA ILE A 37 -20.07 15.91 -23.68
C ILE A 37 -18.99 14.83 -23.58
N HIS A 38 -18.41 14.70 -22.38
CA HIS A 38 -17.46 13.63 -22.10
C HIS A 38 -18.05 12.60 -21.16
N ILE A 39 -18.18 11.36 -21.61
CA ILE A 39 -18.65 10.25 -20.79
C ILE A 39 -17.45 9.56 -20.13
N GLY A 40 -17.40 9.61 -18.80
CA GLY A 40 -16.34 8.98 -18.00
C GLY A 40 -15.18 9.91 -17.64
N LYS A 41 -13.96 9.38 -17.48
CA LYS A 41 -12.77 10.19 -17.16
C LYS A 41 -12.26 10.91 -18.41
N LYS A 42 -12.14 12.24 -18.38
CA LYS A 42 -11.59 13.00 -19.51
C LYS A 42 -10.19 12.49 -19.84
N LYS A 43 -9.98 12.11 -21.11
CA LYS A 43 -8.66 11.80 -21.65
C LYS A 43 -8.05 13.11 -22.11
N ASP A 44 -7.60 13.94 -21.17
CA ASP A 44 -7.25 15.34 -21.46
C ASP A 44 -6.06 15.50 -22.41
N LYS A 45 -5.10 14.56 -22.40
CA LYS A 45 -3.85 14.72 -23.16
C LYS A 45 -3.59 13.65 -24.22
N TYR A 46 -3.97 12.39 -23.95
CA TYR A 46 -3.66 11.28 -24.84
C TYR A 46 -4.86 10.36 -25.02
N LYS A 47 -5.14 9.95 -26.26
CA LYS A 47 -6.26 9.06 -26.58
C LYS A 47 -5.94 7.62 -26.20
N ASN A 48 -4.67 7.22 -26.37
CA ASN A 48 -4.18 5.85 -26.19
C ASN A 48 -2.92 5.78 -25.31
N ALA A 49 -2.67 4.62 -24.70
CA ALA A 49 -1.47 4.39 -23.90
C ALA A 49 -0.18 4.51 -24.72
N ASN A 50 -0.20 4.07 -25.98
CA ASN A 50 0.95 4.20 -26.88
C ASN A 50 1.28 5.67 -27.18
N GLU A 51 0.27 6.53 -27.31
CA GLU A 51 0.45 7.97 -27.53
C GLU A 51 1.07 8.64 -26.30
N MET A 52 0.60 8.26 -25.10
CA MET A 52 1.18 8.71 -23.83
C MET A 52 2.64 8.26 -23.66
N LEU A 53 2.96 7.01 -23.99
CA LEU A 53 4.33 6.48 -23.86
C LEU A 53 5.29 7.03 -24.92
N ASN A 54 4.78 7.43 -26.09
CA ASN A 54 5.58 8.06 -27.13
C ASN A 54 5.89 9.53 -26.84
N ASP A 55 5.12 10.17 -25.96
CA ASP A 55 5.44 11.50 -25.46
C ASP A 55 6.63 11.47 -24.50
N LYS A 56 7.84 11.62 -25.06
CA LYS A 56 9.10 11.70 -24.32
C LYS A 56 9.51 13.14 -24.01
N SER A 57 8.58 14.10 -24.03
CA SER A 57 8.89 15.52 -23.77
C SER A 57 9.48 15.73 -22.38
N GLU A 58 8.99 15.02 -21.36
CA GLU A 58 9.51 15.09 -20.00
C GLU A 58 10.93 14.53 -19.90
N VAL A 59 11.21 13.41 -20.57
CA VAL A 59 12.55 12.80 -20.61
C VAL A 59 13.57 13.74 -21.25
N LYS A 60 13.18 14.50 -22.28
CA LYS A 60 14.04 15.52 -22.90
C LYS A 60 14.36 16.66 -21.94
N LYS A 61 13.37 17.16 -21.19
CA LYS A 61 13.57 18.19 -20.17
C LYS A 61 14.49 17.71 -19.04
N SER A 62 14.30 16.47 -18.57
CA SER A 62 15.17 15.91 -17.54
C SER A 62 16.60 15.69 -18.04
N ARG A 63 16.75 15.29 -19.32
CA ARG A 63 18.07 15.10 -19.93
C ARG A 63 18.90 16.37 -19.93
N GLU A 64 18.31 17.52 -20.28
CA GLU A 64 18.99 18.82 -20.23
C GLU A 64 19.50 19.17 -18.82
N ILE A 65 18.70 18.85 -17.80
CA ILE A 65 19.08 19.02 -16.39
C ILE A 65 20.28 18.13 -16.06
N TYR A 66 20.24 16.84 -16.42
CA TYR A 66 21.33 15.92 -16.15
C TYR A 66 22.60 16.22 -16.95
N GLU A 67 22.49 16.67 -18.20
CA GLU A 67 23.65 17.11 -19.00
C GLU A 67 24.37 18.28 -18.34
N LYS A 68 23.64 19.22 -17.71
CA LYS A 68 24.22 20.30 -16.91
C LYS A 68 25.00 19.80 -15.68
N TYR A 69 24.57 18.70 -15.07
CA TYR A 69 25.24 18.08 -13.92
C TYR A 69 26.29 17.03 -14.31
N SER A 70 26.33 16.62 -15.58
CA SER A 70 27.29 15.65 -16.12
C SER A 70 28.73 16.18 -16.22
N ILE A 71 28.96 17.46 -15.84
CA ILE A 71 30.29 18.08 -15.76
C ILE A 71 31.09 17.57 -14.54
N VAL A 72 30.47 16.74 -13.69
CA VAL A 72 31.05 16.23 -12.42
C VAL A 72 31.71 14.85 -12.58
N ASP A 73 31.86 14.30 -13.80
CA ASP A 73 32.54 12.99 -13.99
C ASP A 73 34.05 13.09 -14.26
N ASN A 74 34.63 14.30 -14.27
CA ASN A 74 36.08 14.50 -14.34
C ASN A 74 36.71 14.76 -12.96
N TYR A 75 36.19 14.13 -11.90
CA TYR A 75 36.94 14.06 -10.64
C TYR A 75 37.99 12.99 -10.83
N ASP A 76 39.19 13.46 -11.16
CA ASP A 76 40.44 12.71 -11.11
C ASP A 76 40.53 12.08 -9.72
N ASP A 77 40.23 10.79 -9.66
CA ASP A 77 40.13 9.98 -8.45
C ASP A 77 41.50 9.59 -7.91
N GLU A 78 42.48 10.49 -8.05
CA GLU A 78 43.69 10.50 -7.27
C GLU A 78 43.33 10.92 -5.83
N TYR A 79 42.53 10.06 -5.19
CA TYR A 79 42.44 9.95 -3.76
C TYR A 79 43.85 9.65 -3.28
N ASP A 80 44.50 10.69 -2.76
CA ASP A 80 45.74 10.58 -2.01
C ASP A 80 45.50 9.61 -0.83
N ASP A 81 45.95 8.38 -1.00
CA ASP A 81 45.82 7.25 -0.07
C ASP A 81 46.66 7.44 1.21
N THR A 82 47.30 8.60 1.37
CA THR A 82 48.03 9.00 2.59
C THR A 82 47.15 9.29 3.81
N TYR A 83 45.82 9.25 3.68
CA TYR A 83 44.92 9.46 4.81
C TYR A 83 44.50 8.19 5.56
N ASP A 84 44.96 7.00 5.14
CA ASP A 84 44.76 5.74 5.89
C ASP A 84 45.98 5.37 6.77
N SER A 85 47.14 6.00 6.57
CA SER A 85 48.33 5.77 7.40
C SER A 85 48.32 6.53 8.73
N HIS A 86 47.40 7.48 8.91
CA HIS A 86 47.22 8.17 10.17
C HIS A 86 46.24 7.38 11.04
N ASN A 87 46.79 6.47 11.83
CA ASN A 87 46.09 5.76 12.89
C ASN A 87 45.63 6.77 13.98
N ILE A 88 44.57 7.54 13.71
CA ILE A 88 43.90 8.43 14.68
C ILE A 88 43.01 7.57 15.59
N ARG A 89 43.57 6.49 16.12
CA ARG A 89 43.01 5.71 17.22
C ARG A 89 44.02 5.70 18.35
N GLY A 90 44.37 6.90 18.80
CA GLY A 90 45.23 7.11 19.96
C GLY A 90 44.56 8.07 20.93
N ASN A 91 43.88 7.49 21.94
CA ASN A 91 43.61 8.12 23.23
C ASN A 91 42.42 9.10 23.34
N ALA A 92 41.21 8.69 22.91
CA ALA A 92 40.01 9.16 23.60
C ALA A 92 39.64 8.10 24.66
N PRO A 93 39.67 8.40 25.97
CA PRO A 93 39.09 7.50 26.96
C PRO A 93 37.60 7.36 26.62
N ASP A 94 37.18 6.13 26.41
CA ASP A 94 35.77 5.76 26.20
C ASP A 94 35.03 6.14 27.48
N ASP A 95 34.19 7.18 27.44
CA ASP A 95 33.32 7.54 28.56
C ASP A 95 32.31 6.40 28.76
N SER A 96 32.69 5.45 29.61
CA SER A 96 31.97 4.19 29.85
C SER A 96 30.63 4.35 30.57
N THR A 97 30.16 5.57 30.78
CA THR A 97 28.99 5.86 31.63
C THR A 97 27.64 5.70 30.90
N GLU A 98 27.61 5.70 29.57
CA GLU A 98 26.37 5.50 28.80
C GLU A 98 26.05 4.03 28.46
N ILE A 99 27.06 3.14 28.52
CA ILE A 99 26.92 1.72 28.17
C ILE A 99 26.28 0.93 29.33
N ASP A 100 26.48 1.34 30.58
CA ASP A 100 26.00 0.65 31.78
C ASP A 100 24.49 0.81 32.04
N ALA A 101 23.80 1.72 31.34
CA ALA A 101 22.36 1.96 31.56
C ALA A 101 21.45 0.91 30.91
N ARG A 102 21.96 0.06 30.01
CA ARG A 102 21.18 -0.96 29.32
C ARG A 102 21.72 -2.35 29.65
N PRO A 103 20.92 -3.24 30.29
CA PRO A 103 21.34 -4.62 30.47
C PRO A 103 21.55 -5.26 29.10
N PHE A 104 22.69 -5.93 28.92
CA PHE A 104 22.99 -6.68 27.71
C PHE A 104 21.90 -7.72 27.45
N THR A 105 21.18 -7.59 26.33
CA THR A 105 20.12 -8.52 25.95
C THR A 105 20.64 -9.45 24.86
N ILE A 106 20.73 -10.75 25.16
CA ILE A 106 21.17 -11.75 24.19
C ILE A 106 20.14 -11.83 23.06
N PRO A 107 20.53 -11.57 21.79
CA PRO A 107 19.63 -11.63 20.66
C PRO A 107 19.04 -13.03 20.52
N ARG A 108 17.77 -13.12 20.10
CA ARG A 108 16.99 -14.37 20.05
C ARG A 108 17.67 -15.50 19.29
N VAL A 109 18.50 -15.18 18.28
CA VAL A 109 19.26 -16.15 17.47
C VAL A 109 20.37 -16.85 18.28
N LEU A 110 20.90 -16.18 19.30
CA LEU A 110 21.96 -16.71 20.17
C LEU A 110 21.43 -17.28 21.50
N ARG A 111 20.12 -17.22 21.73
CA ARG A 111 19.51 -17.91 22.88
C ARG A 111 19.52 -19.41 22.58
N ALA A 112 20.38 -20.14 23.28
CA ALA A 112 20.33 -21.61 23.27
C ALA A 112 18.93 -22.05 23.71
N HIS A 113 18.29 -22.90 22.91
CA HIS A 113 17.00 -23.46 23.27
C HIS A 113 17.21 -24.54 24.35
N ASP A 114 16.95 -24.23 25.61
CA ASP A 114 16.93 -25.26 26.65
C ASP A 114 15.59 -25.99 26.56
N LYS A 115 15.57 -27.12 25.85
CA LYS A 115 14.49 -28.12 25.90
C LYS A 115 14.59 -28.89 27.20
N SER A 116 14.25 -28.28 28.33
CA SER A 116 14.02 -29.03 29.57
C SER A 116 13.16 -28.22 30.55
N ASN A 117 11.85 -28.19 30.31
CA ASN A 117 10.87 -28.17 31.39
C ASN A 117 9.45 -28.43 30.86
N VAL A 118 9.13 -29.71 30.64
CA VAL A 118 7.76 -30.21 30.72
C VAL A 118 7.85 -31.51 31.52
N SER A 119 7.61 -31.38 32.82
CA SER A 119 7.32 -32.50 33.71
C SER A 119 5.80 -32.63 33.77
N SER A 120 5.30 -33.77 33.30
CA SER A 120 4.26 -34.63 33.91
C SER A 120 3.25 -35.16 32.87
N GLU A 121 3.42 -36.46 32.58
CA GLU A 121 2.35 -37.46 32.50
C GLU A 121 1.31 -37.33 31.37
N ASP A 122 1.58 -37.97 30.22
CA ASP A 122 0.72 -39.06 29.73
C ASP A 122 1.48 -39.88 28.67
N GLU A 123 1.51 -41.19 28.85
CA GLU A 123 2.05 -42.14 27.86
C GLU A 123 0.98 -42.39 26.80
N THR A 124 1.24 -42.08 25.53
CA THR A 124 0.65 -42.85 24.41
C THR A 124 1.34 -42.54 23.08
N GLU A 125 1.90 -43.61 22.52
CA GLU A 125 2.07 -43.92 21.09
C GLU A 125 3.02 -43.05 20.24
N VAL A 126 4.08 -43.74 19.82
CA VAL A 126 5.14 -43.35 18.92
C VAL A 126 4.57 -43.20 17.50
N GLU A 127 4.42 -41.97 17.01
CA GLU A 127 4.31 -41.69 15.57
C GLU A 127 5.57 -40.96 15.10
N ASP A 128 6.33 -41.67 14.26
CA ASP A 128 7.50 -41.28 13.47
C ASP A 128 7.79 -39.77 13.36
N GLU A 129 8.68 -39.29 14.23
CA GLU A 129 9.34 -37.99 14.05
C GLU A 129 10.24 -38.05 12.81
N LYS A 130 9.74 -37.56 11.67
CA LYS A 130 10.60 -37.28 10.51
C LYS A 130 11.69 -36.30 10.95
N PRO A 131 12.97 -36.57 10.66
CA PRO A 131 14.04 -35.66 11.02
C PRO A 131 13.79 -34.31 10.35
N VAL A 132 13.57 -33.27 11.15
CA VAL A 132 13.43 -31.89 10.69
C VAL A 132 14.81 -31.44 10.21
N GLN A 133 15.14 -31.76 8.96
CA GLN A 133 16.26 -31.17 8.25
C GLN A 133 15.94 -29.69 8.02
N ASN A 134 16.35 -28.86 8.97
CA ASN A 134 16.28 -27.40 8.87
C ASN A 134 17.40 -26.85 7.95
N ASP A 135 17.61 -27.46 6.79
CA ASP A 135 18.49 -26.92 5.75
C ASP A 135 17.67 -26.03 4.80
N HIS A 136 17.03 -25.01 5.39
CA HIS A 136 16.34 -23.96 4.65
C HIS A 136 17.22 -22.72 4.47
N PHE A 137 18.52 -22.90 4.20
CA PHE A 137 19.41 -21.76 3.96
C PHE A 137 18.93 -20.94 2.75
N VAL A 138 18.32 -21.58 1.74
CA VAL A 138 17.55 -20.93 0.67
C VAL A 138 16.42 -21.87 0.23
N GLN A 139 15.17 -21.59 0.61
CA GLN A 139 14.01 -22.29 0.04
C GLN A 139 13.84 -21.89 -1.43
N ASN A 140 13.49 -22.86 -2.30
CA ASN A 140 13.22 -22.60 -3.71
C ASN A 140 12.07 -21.58 -3.85
N PRO A 141 12.25 -20.44 -4.56
CA PRO A 141 11.25 -19.39 -4.69
C PRO A 141 9.95 -19.87 -5.37
N VAL A 142 10.01 -20.90 -6.21
CA VAL A 142 8.84 -21.47 -6.89
C VAL A 142 7.93 -22.18 -5.88
N GLU A 143 8.52 -22.95 -4.96
CA GLU A 143 7.79 -23.66 -3.91
C GLU A 143 7.15 -22.69 -2.91
N LEU A 144 7.86 -21.61 -2.57
CA LEU A 144 7.32 -20.52 -1.76
C LEU A 144 6.09 -19.87 -2.43
N ARG A 145 6.17 -19.58 -3.73
CA ARG A 145 5.03 -19.04 -4.48
C ARG A 145 3.87 -20.02 -4.52
N ALA A 146 4.12 -21.30 -4.80
CA ALA A 146 3.10 -22.34 -4.85
C ALA A 146 2.39 -22.51 -3.49
N LYS A 147 3.16 -22.52 -2.39
CA LYS A 147 2.62 -22.62 -1.03
C LYS A 147 1.77 -21.42 -0.65
N VAL A 148 2.18 -20.20 -1.03
CA VAL A 148 1.38 -18.98 -0.84
C VAL A 148 0.11 -19.00 -1.69
N GLU A 149 0.18 -19.48 -2.93
CA GLU A 149 -0.99 -19.64 -3.81
C GLU A 149 -1.99 -20.63 -3.19
N GLN A 150 -1.54 -21.81 -2.75
CA GLN A 150 -2.36 -22.81 -2.05
C GLN A 150 -3.04 -22.23 -0.81
N GLN A 151 -2.32 -21.46 0.00
CA GLN A 151 -2.90 -20.79 1.17
C GLN A 151 -3.96 -19.73 0.78
N ARG A 152 -3.85 -19.14 -0.42
CA ARG A 152 -4.82 -18.16 -0.96
C ARG A 152 -5.99 -18.79 -1.70
N GLN A 153 -5.89 -20.05 -2.15
CA GLN A 153 -6.98 -20.77 -2.83
C GLN A 153 -8.29 -20.78 -2.02
N PRO A 154 -8.34 -21.19 -0.74
CA PRO A 154 -9.61 -21.23 0.01
C PRO A 154 -10.21 -19.83 0.24
N ALA A 155 -9.36 -18.79 0.28
CA ALA A 155 -9.80 -17.40 0.37
C ALA A 155 -10.34 -16.82 -0.95
N ARG A 156 -10.08 -17.49 -2.10
CA ARG A 156 -10.66 -17.15 -3.40
C ARG A 156 -11.94 -17.93 -3.66
N GLU A 157 -11.95 -19.22 -3.31
CA GLU A 157 -13.05 -20.14 -3.60
C GLU A 157 -14.28 -19.92 -2.69
N GLY A 158 -14.09 -19.38 -1.48
CA GLY A 158 -15.20 -19.03 -0.57
C GLY A 158 -15.77 -17.62 -0.73
N LYS A 159 -15.32 -16.83 -1.71
CA LYS A 159 -15.83 -15.47 -1.94
C LYS A 159 -17.02 -15.50 -2.86
N ASN A 160 -18.16 -15.96 -2.32
CA ASN A 160 -19.45 -15.46 -2.78
C ASN A 160 -19.37 -13.93 -2.68
N ALA A 161 -19.21 -13.25 -3.81
CA ALA A 161 -19.29 -11.80 -3.88
C ALA A 161 -20.61 -11.43 -3.20
N ARG A 162 -20.53 -10.84 -2.00
CA ARG A 162 -21.70 -10.51 -1.19
C ARG A 162 -22.46 -9.43 -1.94
N ASP A 163 -23.37 -9.86 -2.80
CA ASP A 163 -24.15 -8.93 -3.59
C ASP A 163 -25.11 -8.19 -2.65
N VAL A 164 -25.00 -6.87 -2.68
CA VAL A 164 -25.83 -5.93 -1.91
C VAL A 164 -26.78 -5.19 -2.87
N VAL A 165 -26.56 -5.32 -4.19
CA VAL A 165 -27.44 -4.82 -5.22
C VAL A 165 -28.69 -5.69 -5.20
N GLY A 166 -29.81 -5.06 -4.87
CA GLY A 166 -31.09 -5.73 -4.85
C GLY A 166 -31.73 -5.82 -6.23
N LYS A 167 -32.84 -6.54 -6.31
CA LYS A 167 -33.76 -6.46 -7.45
C LYS A 167 -34.34 -5.04 -7.58
N SER A 168 -34.86 -4.72 -8.76
CA SER A 168 -35.54 -3.45 -9.03
C SER A 168 -36.70 -3.17 -8.05
N LYS A 169 -37.08 -1.89 -7.94
CA LYS A 169 -38.12 -1.44 -7.00
C LYS A 169 -39.45 -2.18 -7.26
N GLY A 170 -40.07 -2.70 -6.21
CA GLY A 170 -41.39 -3.34 -6.28
C GLY A 170 -41.39 -4.88 -6.34
N GLN A 171 -40.24 -5.53 -6.57
CA GLN A 171 -40.14 -7.00 -6.73
C GLN A 171 -39.78 -7.78 -5.44
N GLY A 172 -39.72 -7.10 -4.29
CA GLY A 172 -39.18 -7.69 -3.06
C GLY A 172 -37.68 -8.03 -3.16
N GLN A 173 -37.03 -8.27 -2.02
CA GLN A 173 -35.58 -8.56 -1.98
C GLN A 173 -35.33 -9.97 -1.47
N ASN A 174 -34.31 -10.64 -2.02
CA ASN A 174 -33.91 -11.96 -1.55
C ASN A 174 -33.35 -11.88 -0.13
N LYS A 175 -33.58 -12.92 0.68
CA LYS A 175 -33.09 -13.00 2.08
C LYS A 175 -31.57 -12.84 2.16
N ASP A 176 -30.84 -13.38 1.20
CA ASP A 176 -29.37 -13.28 1.15
C ASP A 176 -28.89 -11.82 0.99
N VAL A 177 -29.55 -11.03 0.13
CA VAL A 177 -29.24 -9.61 -0.06
C VAL A 177 -29.50 -8.81 1.22
N LEU A 178 -30.58 -9.13 1.95
CA LEU A 178 -30.89 -8.49 3.23
C LEU A 178 -29.85 -8.83 4.29
N THR A 179 -29.45 -10.09 4.41
CA THR A 179 -28.40 -10.49 5.37
C THR A 179 -27.05 -9.89 5.01
N ASN A 180 -26.70 -9.79 3.73
CA ASN A 180 -25.48 -9.14 3.25
C ASN A 180 -25.49 -7.64 3.57
N ARG A 181 -26.62 -6.95 3.38
CA ARG A 181 -26.78 -5.53 3.72
C ARG A 181 -26.68 -5.30 5.23
N HIS A 182 -27.33 -6.15 6.04
CA HIS A 182 -27.23 -6.10 7.49
C HIS A 182 -25.78 -6.28 7.96
N LYS A 183 -25.08 -7.32 7.48
CA LYS A 183 -23.67 -7.57 7.79
C LYS A 183 -22.79 -6.39 7.35
N LYS A 184 -23.03 -5.81 6.17
CA LYS A 184 -22.29 -4.64 5.69
C LYS A 184 -22.50 -3.42 6.58
N ASN A 185 -23.70 -3.21 7.11
CA ASN A 185 -23.99 -2.09 8.01
C ASN A 185 -23.38 -2.30 9.40
N VAL A 186 -23.58 -3.48 10.00
CA VAL A 186 -23.08 -3.80 11.35
C VAL A 186 -21.55 -3.89 11.39
N TYR A 187 -20.93 -4.55 10.40
CA TYR A 187 -19.48 -4.79 10.38
C TYR A 187 -18.71 -3.79 9.52
N LYS A 188 -19.32 -2.66 9.11
CA LYS A 188 -18.66 -1.63 8.31
C LYS A 188 -17.39 -1.12 8.99
N ALA A 189 -17.47 -0.90 10.31
CA ALA A 189 -16.38 -0.35 11.11
C ALA A 189 -15.27 -1.38 11.39
N THR A 190 -15.60 -2.67 11.51
CA THR A 190 -14.62 -3.72 11.81
C THR A 190 -13.84 -4.14 10.56
N GLN A 191 -14.52 -4.27 9.42
CA GLN A 191 -13.87 -4.72 8.18
C GLN A 191 -13.06 -3.63 7.48
N SER A 192 -13.50 -2.37 7.51
CA SER A 192 -12.83 -1.28 6.79
C SER A 192 -11.57 -0.73 7.50
N ASN A 193 -11.44 -0.92 8.82
CA ASN A 193 -10.31 -0.41 9.60
C ASN A 193 -9.18 -1.43 9.80
N HIS A 194 -9.39 -2.70 9.44
CA HIS A 194 -8.41 -3.76 9.65
C HIS A 194 -7.11 -3.54 8.85
N ASN A 195 -7.21 -2.99 7.64
CA ASN A 195 -6.03 -2.71 6.81
C ASN A 195 -5.13 -1.61 7.39
N ARG A 196 -5.70 -0.66 8.14
CA ARG A 196 -4.93 0.42 8.79
C ARG A 196 -4.13 -0.11 9.97
N ARG A 197 -4.75 -0.97 10.80
CA ARG A 197 -4.09 -1.61 11.95
C ARG A 197 -3.01 -2.60 11.50
N MET A 198 -3.30 -3.46 10.53
CA MET A 198 -2.30 -4.37 9.97
C MET A 198 -1.15 -3.60 9.31
N GLY A 199 -1.47 -2.55 8.55
CA GLY A 199 -0.45 -1.68 7.94
C GLY A 199 0.44 -0.98 8.97
N SER A 200 -0.13 -0.47 10.05
CA SER A 200 0.67 0.17 11.12
C SER A 200 1.53 -0.85 11.88
N GLN A 201 1.01 -2.05 12.14
CA GLN A 201 1.77 -3.15 12.75
C GLN A 201 2.92 -3.61 11.85
N ILE A 202 2.71 -3.73 10.53
CA ILE A 202 3.77 -4.08 9.58
C ILE A 202 4.87 -3.01 9.59
N LYS A 203 4.50 -1.72 9.53
CA LYS A 203 5.47 -0.62 9.59
C LYS A 203 6.26 -0.60 10.90
N ARG A 204 5.61 -0.84 12.04
CA ARG A 204 6.29 -0.99 13.34
C ARG A 204 7.25 -2.19 13.35
N ARG A 205 6.82 -3.34 12.84
CA ARG A 205 7.67 -4.55 12.72
C ARG A 205 8.88 -4.33 11.82
N GLN A 206 8.74 -3.48 10.79
CA GLN A 206 9.82 -3.11 9.87
C GLN A 206 10.67 -1.93 10.36
N GLY A 207 10.43 -1.41 11.57
CA GLY A 207 11.20 -0.29 12.13
C GLY A 207 10.94 1.07 11.46
N MET A 208 9.86 1.21 10.69
CA MET A 208 9.51 2.44 9.96
C MET A 208 8.74 3.46 10.80
N VAL A 209 8.44 3.15 12.07
CA VAL A 209 7.75 4.07 12.98
C VAL A 209 8.66 4.25 14.21
N PRO A 210 9.14 5.48 14.47
CA PRO A 210 9.93 5.75 15.67
C PRO A 210 9.08 5.51 16.92
N SER A 211 9.71 4.91 17.94
CA SER A 211 9.15 4.65 19.26
C SER A 211 9.01 5.92 20.08
#